data_AF-H0G7Z1-F1
#
_entry.id   AF-H0G7Z1-F1
#
_cell.length_a   1.000
_cell.length_b   1.000
_cell.length_c   1.000
_cell.angle_alpha   90.00
_cell.angle_beta   90.00
_cell.angle_gamma   90.00
#
_symmetry.space_group_name_H-M   'P 1'
#
loop_
_entity.id
_entity.type
_entity.pdbx_description
1 polymer ?
#
loop_
_entity_poly.entity_id
_entity_poly.type
_entity_poly.pdbx_seq_one_letter_code
_entity_poly.pdbx_strand_id
1 'polypeptide(L)'
;MSVNGAQTILPFLYLPAGEPVPRREILTAFRAIVIAGSETGLPPSDLPRQDAGCLLLARIETSSDPGEDELAALIGSGFDGVVLAGCRGPADIQRLDVLLKVAEAAAGKPQGRTVILAEYATTPESVLSPHSLAGASSRLSALVFDASALAEACGCRRVTETGDVPAVVRAGRAAAVLRACEARIAAYDMLPIDAEDEATVRRLWKNSVENGFSSVALRSPQQIDLLAAAGVVPEV
;
A
#
# COMPACT_ATOMS: atom_id res chain seq x y z
N MET A 1 17.33 -6.86 14.15
CA MET A 1 16.44 -8.00 13.83
C MET A 1 15.77 -7.69 12.50
N SER A 2 15.76 -8.64 11.57
CA SER A 2 15.10 -8.47 10.27
C SER A 2 13.60 -8.20 10.49
N VAL A 3 13.05 -7.19 9.83
CA VAL A 3 11.59 -6.95 9.79
C VAL A 3 10.88 -8.16 9.12
N ASN A 4 11.62 -8.91 8.30
CA ASN A 4 11.19 -10.13 7.62
C ASN A 4 11.52 -11.40 8.45
N GLY A 5 11.24 -11.40 9.76
CA GLY A 5 11.29 -12.63 10.56
C GLY A 5 10.39 -13.72 9.96
N ALA A 6 10.51 -14.98 10.42
CA ALA A 6 9.88 -16.19 9.86
C ALA A 6 8.32 -16.23 9.80
N GLN A 7 7.64 -15.08 9.83
CA GLN A 7 6.21 -14.93 9.63
C GLN A 7 5.93 -14.56 8.17
N THR A 8 4.99 -15.24 7.54
CA THR A 8 4.47 -14.88 6.22
C THR A 8 3.76 -13.53 6.31
N ILE A 9 4.31 -12.52 5.63
CA ILE A 9 3.66 -11.20 5.51
C ILE A 9 2.64 -11.28 4.38
N LEU A 10 1.36 -11.22 4.74
CA LEU A 10 0.25 -11.29 3.79
C LEU A 10 0.26 -10.09 2.83
N PRO A 11 -0.13 -10.27 1.56
CA PRO A 11 -0.19 -9.19 0.57
C PRO A 11 -1.26 -8.15 0.89
N PHE A 12 -1.18 -7.01 0.20
CA PHE A 12 -2.28 -6.05 0.10
C PHE A 12 -3.11 -6.29 -1.16
N LEU A 13 -4.37 -5.86 -1.17
CA LEU A 13 -5.20 -5.80 -2.36
C LEU A 13 -5.66 -4.38 -2.62
N TYR A 14 -5.37 -3.84 -3.79
CA TYR A 14 -5.85 -2.55 -4.27
C TYR A 14 -7.06 -2.76 -5.18
N LEU A 15 -8.15 -2.09 -4.86
CA LEU A 15 -9.40 -2.10 -5.60
C LEU A 15 -9.72 -0.69 -6.12
N PRO A 16 -10.12 -0.56 -7.39
CA PRO A 16 -10.74 0.65 -7.92
C PRO A 16 -11.99 1.06 -7.11
N ALA A 17 -12.36 2.34 -7.22
CA ALA A 17 -13.57 2.86 -6.59
C ALA A 17 -14.81 2.12 -7.13
N GLY A 18 -15.70 1.68 -6.22
CA GLY A 18 -16.95 1.00 -6.57
C GLY A 18 -16.81 -0.47 -6.95
N GLU A 19 -15.60 -1.04 -6.94
CA GLU A 19 -15.46 -2.50 -7.03
C GLU A 19 -15.89 -3.19 -5.73
N PRO A 20 -16.59 -4.34 -5.82
CA PRO A 20 -17.05 -5.04 -4.64
C PRO A 20 -15.85 -5.56 -3.85
N VAL A 21 -15.88 -5.33 -2.52
CA VAL A 21 -14.91 -5.96 -1.63
C VAL A 21 -15.06 -7.49 -1.75
N PRO A 22 -13.95 -8.22 -1.87
CA PRO A 22 -13.92 -9.67 -1.89
C PRO A 22 -14.74 -10.32 -0.77
N ARG A 23 -15.25 -11.53 -1.03
CA ARG A 23 -16.02 -12.27 -0.02
C ARG A 23 -15.18 -12.54 1.23
N ARG A 24 -15.86 -12.70 2.38
CA ARG A 24 -15.22 -12.85 3.69
C ARG A 24 -14.21 -13.99 3.75
N GLU A 25 -14.42 -15.07 3.01
CA GLU A 25 -13.52 -16.23 3.00
C GLU A 25 -12.11 -15.83 2.59
N ILE A 26 -11.98 -14.97 1.56
CA ILE A 26 -10.69 -14.59 1.00
C ILE A 26 -10.04 -13.37 1.68
N LEU A 27 -10.74 -12.70 2.59
CA LEU A 27 -10.18 -11.57 3.36
C LEU A 27 -8.98 -11.98 4.22
N THR A 28 -8.96 -13.23 4.70
CA THR A 28 -7.87 -13.74 5.55
C THR A 28 -6.55 -13.92 4.79
N ALA A 29 -6.59 -13.92 3.45
CA ALA A 29 -5.39 -13.95 2.62
C ALA A 29 -4.70 -12.58 2.50
N PHE A 30 -5.33 -11.51 2.98
CA PHE A 30 -4.83 -10.15 2.85
C PHE A 30 -4.51 -9.53 4.21
N ARG A 31 -3.44 -8.73 4.24
CA ARG A 31 -3.15 -7.86 5.38
C ARG A 31 -4.03 -6.63 5.39
N ALA A 32 -4.31 -6.09 4.20
CA ALA A 32 -5.16 -4.93 4.03
C ALA A 32 -5.80 -4.92 2.63
N ILE A 33 -7.00 -4.35 2.56
CA ILE A 33 -7.68 -3.98 1.32
C ILE A 33 -7.67 -2.45 1.22
N VAL A 34 -7.22 -1.96 0.08
CA VAL A 34 -7.09 -0.55 -0.24
C VAL A 34 -8.14 -0.20 -1.29
N ILE A 35 -9.02 0.73 -0.98
CA ILE A 35 -10.06 1.22 -1.91
C ILE A 35 -9.65 2.61 -2.41
N ALA A 36 -9.72 2.84 -3.71
CA ALA A 36 -9.51 4.18 -4.26
C ALA A 36 -10.65 5.14 -3.85
N GLY A 37 -10.31 6.26 -3.23
CA GLY A 37 -11.28 7.28 -2.79
C GLY A 37 -11.79 7.10 -1.35
N SER A 38 -12.64 8.04 -0.94
CA SER A 38 -13.28 8.08 0.39
C SER A 38 -14.65 7.40 0.43
N GLU A 39 -15.22 7.07 -0.74
CA GLU A 39 -16.48 6.35 -0.87
C GLU A 39 -16.22 4.86 -1.08
N THR A 40 -16.70 4.04 -0.15
CA THR A 40 -16.61 2.58 -0.27
C THR A 40 -17.58 2.02 -1.30
N GLY A 41 -18.63 2.77 -1.67
CA GLY A 41 -19.77 2.26 -2.45
C GLY A 41 -20.53 1.11 -1.78
N LEU A 42 -20.16 0.76 -0.54
CA LEU A 42 -20.59 -0.44 0.16
C LEU A 42 -21.36 -0.08 1.43
N PRO A 43 -22.41 -0.84 1.77
CA PRO A 43 -23.06 -0.70 3.06
C PRO A 43 -22.07 -1.09 4.18
N PRO A 44 -22.12 -0.45 5.36
CA PRO A 44 -21.24 -0.74 6.49
C PRO A 44 -21.22 -2.22 6.95
N SER A 45 -22.23 -3.00 6.57
CA SER A 45 -22.31 -4.45 6.84
C SER A 45 -21.26 -5.28 6.11
N ASP A 46 -20.81 -4.80 4.95
CA ASP A 46 -20.01 -5.56 3.98
C ASP A 46 -18.52 -5.18 4.08
N LEU A 47 -18.19 -4.23 4.94
CA LEU A 47 -16.80 -3.87 5.22
C LEU A 47 -16.10 -4.97 6.03
N PRO A 48 -14.81 -5.24 5.75
CA PRO A 48 -13.98 -6.08 6.61
C PRO A 48 -14.05 -5.54 8.03
N ARG A 49 -14.47 -6.35 8.99
CA ARG A 49 -14.46 -5.96 10.41
C ARG A 49 -13.04 -6.13 10.96
N GLN A 50 -12.65 -5.27 11.90
CA GLN A 50 -11.37 -5.36 12.62
C GLN A 50 -11.06 -6.76 13.18
N ASP A 51 -12.08 -7.57 13.45
CA ASP A 51 -11.96 -8.93 13.98
C ASP A 51 -11.39 -9.94 12.96
N ALA A 52 -11.35 -9.60 11.66
CA ALA A 52 -10.86 -10.50 10.60
C ALA A 52 -9.33 -10.44 10.39
N GLY A 53 -8.62 -9.54 11.09
CA GLY A 53 -7.16 -9.37 10.94
C GLY A 53 -6.70 -8.69 9.64
N CYS A 54 -7.64 -8.35 8.75
CA CYS A 54 -7.43 -7.58 7.52
C CYS A 54 -7.92 -6.14 7.71
N LEU A 55 -7.06 -5.16 7.43
CA LEU A 55 -7.41 -3.74 7.51
C LEU A 55 -8.18 -3.28 6.27
N LEU A 56 -9.10 -2.34 6.45
CA LEU A 56 -9.70 -1.59 5.35
C LEU A 56 -9.11 -0.19 5.28
N LEU A 57 -8.51 0.17 4.14
CA LEU A 57 -7.80 1.43 3.96
C LEU A 57 -8.35 2.21 2.77
N ALA A 58 -8.46 3.53 2.94
CA ALA A 58 -8.82 4.45 1.86
C ALA A 58 -7.56 5.03 1.22
N ARG A 59 -7.46 5.00 -0.11
CA ARG A 59 -6.36 5.63 -0.83
C ARG A 59 -6.69 7.09 -1.14
N ILE A 60 -5.87 7.99 -0.63
CA ILE A 60 -5.99 9.45 -0.79
C ILE A 60 -4.74 10.00 -1.49
N GLU A 61 -4.88 11.08 -2.25
CA GLU A 61 -3.76 11.72 -2.95
C GLU A 61 -3.12 12.82 -2.10
N THR A 62 -1.79 12.96 -2.14
CA THR A 62 -1.13 14.08 -1.46
C THR A 62 -1.52 15.45 -2.03
N SER A 63 -2.03 15.50 -3.27
CA SER A 63 -2.42 16.71 -3.98
C SER A 63 -3.84 17.17 -3.66
N SER A 64 -4.69 16.29 -3.12
CA SER A 64 -6.10 16.61 -2.89
C SER A 64 -6.34 17.44 -1.63
N ASP A 65 -5.33 17.61 -0.78
CA ASP A 65 -5.38 18.28 0.53
C ASP A 65 -6.73 18.06 1.25
N PRO A 66 -7.02 16.81 1.64
CA PRO A 66 -8.36 16.43 2.07
C PRO A 66 -8.78 17.26 3.28
N GLY A 67 -9.98 17.82 3.21
CA GLY A 67 -10.54 18.62 4.29
C GLY A 67 -10.75 17.78 5.55
N GLU A 68 -10.79 18.45 6.71
CA GLU A 68 -11.03 17.79 8.00
C GLU A 68 -12.34 16.99 8.00
N ASP A 69 -13.41 17.53 7.39
CA ASP A 69 -14.71 16.87 7.27
C ASP A 69 -14.66 15.60 6.41
N GLU A 70 -13.85 15.61 5.35
CA GLU A 70 -13.69 14.44 4.47
C GLU A 70 -12.97 13.30 5.22
N LEU A 71 -11.89 13.62 5.93
CA LEU A 71 -11.18 12.65 6.76
C LEU A 71 -12.02 12.17 7.93
N ALA A 72 -12.83 13.04 8.55
CA ALA A 72 -13.73 12.65 9.62
C ALA A 72 -14.83 11.70 9.11
N ALA A 73 -15.41 11.97 7.94
CA ALA A 73 -16.38 11.09 7.30
C ALA A 73 -15.76 9.72 6.95
N LEU A 74 -14.54 9.71 6.42
CA LEU A 74 -13.78 8.49 6.12
C LEU A 74 -13.51 7.66 7.38
N ILE A 75 -13.08 8.28 8.47
CA ILE A 75 -12.86 7.56 9.74
C ILE A 75 -14.20 7.08 10.33
N GLY A 76 -15.28 7.85 10.14
CA GLY A 76 -16.63 7.48 10.55
C GLY A 76 -17.23 6.31 9.76
N SER A 77 -16.83 6.12 8.50
CA SER A 77 -17.38 5.10 7.60
C SER A 77 -16.79 3.70 7.80
N GLY A 78 -15.85 3.53 8.73
CA GLY A 78 -15.33 2.23 9.13
C GLY A 78 -13.97 1.86 8.54
N PHE A 79 -13.29 2.79 7.86
CA PHE A 79 -11.90 2.60 7.49
C PHE A 79 -10.99 2.54 8.72
N ASP A 80 -10.01 1.64 8.67
CA ASP A 80 -8.97 1.49 9.70
C ASP A 80 -7.79 2.44 9.48
N GLY A 81 -7.71 3.06 8.31
CA GLY A 81 -6.53 3.79 7.89
C GLY A 81 -6.62 4.36 6.49
N VAL A 82 -5.50 4.96 6.09
CA VAL A 82 -5.34 5.59 4.79
C VAL A 82 -4.04 5.13 4.13
N VAL A 83 -4.06 5.08 2.81
CA VAL A 83 -2.87 5.00 1.96
C VAL A 83 -2.64 6.38 1.37
N LEU A 84 -1.50 7.01 1.68
CA LEU A 84 -1.11 8.29 1.12
C LEU A 84 -0.38 8.08 -0.20
N ALA A 85 -1.07 8.36 -1.31
CA ALA A 85 -0.51 8.34 -2.65
C ALA A 85 0.35 9.58 -2.93
N GLY A 86 1.40 9.38 -3.72
CA GLY A 86 2.33 10.45 -4.11
C GLY A 86 3.17 11.01 -2.95
N CYS A 87 3.40 10.24 -1.88
CA CYS A 87 4.16 10.70 -0.71
C CYS A 87 5.59 11.09 -1.11
N ARG A 88 5.99 12.35 -0.85
CA ARG A 88 7.33 12.87 -1.20
C ARG A 88 8.33 12.73 -0.05
N GLY A 89 7.86 12.57 1.19
CA GLY A 89 8.73 12.55 2.36
C GLY A 89 8.00 12.64 3.69
N PRO A 90 8.75 12.77 4.81
CA PRO A 90 8.18 12.78 6.16
C PRO A 90 7.23 13.95 6.42
N ALA A 91 7.42 15.09 5.74
CA ALA A 91 6.54 16.24 5.90
C ALA A 91 5.09 15.93 5.47
N ASP A 92 4.91 15.19 4.37
CA ASP A 92 3.58 14.78 3.91
C ASP A 92 2.93 13.83 4.93
N ILE A 93 3.71 12.90 5.51
CA ILE A 93 3.26 11.98 6.56
C ILE A 93 2.88 12.71 7.85
N GLN A 94 3.68 13.68 8.27
CA GLN A 94 3.44 14.47 9.47
C GLN A 94 2.20 15.36 9.32
N ARG A 95 2.02 15.97 8.14
CA ARG A 95 0.80 16.73 7.82
C ARG A 95 -0.42 15.83 7.97
N LEU A 96 -0.40 14.66 7.33
CA LEU A 96 -1.50 13.71 7.41
C LEU A 96 -1.74 13.23 8.86
N ASP A 97 -0.69 12.96 9.63
CA ASP A 97 -0.80 12.57 11.03
C ASP A 97 -1.54 13.62 11.88
N VAL A 98 -1.30 14.91 11.64
CA VAL A 98 -2.01 16.01 12.31
C VAL A 98 -3.48 16.03 11.90
N LEU A 99 -3.78 15.95 10.59
CA LEU A 99 -5.15 15.95 10.11
C LEU A 99 -5.96 14.76 10.66
N LEU A 100 -5.34 13.57 10.70
CA LEU A 100 -5.97 12.38 11.26
C LEU A 100 -6.25 12.50 12.77
N LYS A 101 -5.42 13.21 13.56
CA LYS A 101 -5.71 13.45 14.98
C LYS A 101 -6.99 14.28 15.15
N VAL A 102 -7.18 15.31 14.32
CA VAL A 102 -8.37 16.16 14.35
C VAL A 102 -9.59 15.34 13.93
N ALA A 103 -9.49 14.59 12.84
CA ALA A 103 -10.57 13.77 12.32
C ALA A 103 -10.98 12.64 13.29
N GLU A 104 -10.03 11.98 13.97
CA GLU A 104 -10.32 11.00 15.03
C GLU A 104 -11.10 11.64 16.18
N ALA A 105 -10.70 12.83 16.64
CA ALA A 105 -11.38 13.54 17.70
C ALA A 105 -12.82 13.93 17.30
N ALA A 106 -13.00 14.43 16.08
CA ALA A 106 -14.32 14.76 15.52
C ALA A 106 -15.23 13.52 15.41
N ALA A 107 -14.67 12.37 15.05
CA ALA A 107 -15.38 11.10 14.95
C ALA A 107 -15.53 10.35 16.29
N GLY A 108 -15.07 10.92 17.42
CA GLY A 108 -15.12 10.28 18.73
C GLY A 108 -14.27 9.00 18.85
N LYS A 109 -13.22 8.88 18.04
CA LYS A 109 -12.29 7.73 18.04
C LYS A 109 -11.07 8.01 18.92
N PRO A 110 -10.44 6.97 19.51
CA PRO A 110 -9.18 7.14 20.22
C PRO A 110 -8.09 7.69 19.31
N GLN A 111 -7.31 8.64 19.83
CA GLN A 111 -6.16 9.16 19.12
C GLN A 111 -5.15 8.03 18.83
N GLY A 112 -4.61 8.02 17.61
CA GLY A 112 -3.54 7.07 17.25
C GLY A 112 -4.05 5.77 16.62
N ARG A 113 -5.37 5.63 16.41
CA ARG A 113 -5.98 4.39 15.93
C ARG A 113 -5.86 4.21 14.42
N THR A 114 -5.95 5.29 13.66
CA THR A 114 -5.91 5.28 12.19
C THR A 114 -4.51 4.97 11.66
N VAL A 115 -4.37 3.93 10.85
CA VAL A 115 -3.11 3.47 10.24
C VAL A 115 -2.75 4.32 9.01
N ILE A 116 -1.45 4.54 8.77
CA ILE A 116 -0.94 5.14 7.53
C ILE A 116 -0.09 4.10 6.78
N LEU A 117 -0.41 3.90 5.51
CA LEU A 117 0.53 3.40 4.50
C LEU A 117 0.93 4.56 3.59
N ALA A 118 2.10 4.47 2.98
CA ALA A 118 2.55 5.48 2.03
C ALA A 118 2.98 4.82 0.71
N GLU A 119 2.48 5.33 -0.40
CA GLU A 119 3.07 5.04 -1.71
C GLU A 119 4.33 5.90 -1.84
N TYR A 120 5.48 5.26 -1.73
CA TYR A 120 6.77 5.94 -1.61
C TYR A 120 7.71 5.49 -2.72
N ALA A 121 8.65 6.37 -3.07
CA ALA A 121 9.50 6.23 -4.25
C ALA A 121 8.71 6.14 -5.57
N THR A 122 7.46 6.62 -5.58
CA THR A 122 6.59 6.72 -6.77
C THR A 122 6.71 8.08 -7.47
N THR A 123 7.51 8.99 -6.90
CA THR A 123 7.83 10.32 -7.43
C THR A 123 9.34 10.55 -7.41
N PRO A 124 9.92 11.35 -8.32
CA PRO A 124 11.36 11.66 -8.28
C PRO A 124 11.84 12.24 -6.94
N GLU A 125 11.02 13.08 -6.31
CA GLU A 125 11.32 13.73 -5.02
C GLU A 125 11.44 12.71 -3.89
N SER A 126 10.57 11.69 -3.86
CA SER A 126 10.64 10.64 -2.84
C SER A 126 11.85 9.72 -3.04
N VAL A 127 12.21 9.41 -4.28
CA VAL A 127 13.42 8.62 -4.61
C VAL A 127 14.69 9.33 -4.12
N LEU A 128 14.75 10.66 -4.27
CA LEU A 128 15.92 11.47 -3.94
C LEU A 128 15.89 12.08 -2.52
N SER A 129 14.82 11.81 -1.75
CA SER A 129 14.61 12.47 -0.47
C SER A 129 15.75 12.19 0.51
N PRO A 130 16.42 13.21 1.08
CA PRO A 130 17.46 13.00 2.08
C PRO A 130 16.90 12.75 3.47
N HIS A 131 15.59 12.97 3.66
CA HIS A 131 14.96 12.96 4.98
C HIS A 131 14.49 11.56 5.38
N SER A 132 14.76 11.19 6.63
CA SER A 132 14.32 9.94 7.25
C SER A 132 12.79 9.88 7.39
N LEU A 133 12.22 8.68 7.24
CA LEU A 133 10.83 8.41 7.63
C LEU A 133 10.72 7.85 9.07
N ALA A 134 11.84 7.51 9.71
CA ALA A 134 11.84 7.05 11.09
C ALA A 134 11.29 8.12 12.03
N GLY A 135 10.26 7.78 12.80
CA GLY A 135 9.61 8.71 13.72
C GLY A 135 8.77 9.80 13.04
N ALA A 136 8.54 9.73 11.72
CA ALA A 136 7.67 10.69 11.03
C ALA A 136 6.23 10.63 11.55
N SER A 137 5.72 9.43 11.84
CA SER A 137 4.49 9.19 12.60
C SER A 137 4.52 7.79 13.19
N SER A 138 3.92 7.60 14.37
CA SER A 138 3.70 6.26 14.92
C SER A 138 2.63 5.45 14.17
N ARG A 139 1.90 6.07 13.24
CA ARG A 139 0.88 5.43 12.40
C ARG A 139 1.44 4.80 11.13
N LEU A 140 2.61 5.27 10.67
CA LEU A 140 3.22 4.79 9.45
C LEU A 140 3.66 3.33 9.65
N SER A 141 3.02 2.41 8.92
CA SER A 141 3.20 0.97 9.15
C SER A 141 3.82 0.20 7.98
N ALA A 142 3.71 0.70 6.75
CA ALA A 142 4.43 0.16 5.60
C ALA A 142 4.56 1.18 4.45
N LEU A 143 5.50 0.90 3.56
CA LEU A 143 5.65 1.57 2.27
C LEU A 143 5.17 0.66 1.15
N VAL A 144 4.56 1.23 0.12
CA VAL A 144 4.18 0.54 -1.12
C VAL A 144 4.89 1.22 -2.28
N PHE A 145 5.56 0.43 -3.13
CA PHE A 145 6.21 0.92 -4.33
C PHE A 145 5.41 0.50 -5.56
N ASP A 146 5.13 1.45 -6.45
CA ASP A 146 4.51 1.20 -7.75
C ASP A 146 5.45 1.62 -8.89
N ALA A 147 5.92 0.62 -9.63
CA ALA A 147 6.78 0.83 -10.79
C ALA A 147 6.09 1.63 -11.90
N SER A 148 4.77 1.49 -12.05
CA SER A 148 3.99 2.25 -13.04
C SER A 148 4.02 3.74 -12.74
N ALA A 149 3.72 4.10 -11.49
CA ALA A 149 3.67 5.49 -11.04
C ALA A 149 5.02 6.19 -11.22
N LEU A 150 6.14 5.56 -10.82
CA LEU A 150 7.45 6.17 -11.00
C LEU A 150 7.84 6.29 -12.48
N ALA A 151 7.52 5.28 -13.29
CA ALA A 151 7.81 5.32 -14.72
C ALA A 151 7.07 6.49 -15.40
N GLU A 152 5.78 6.66 -15.08
CA GLU A 152 4.95 7.77 -15.55
C GLU A 152 5.51 9.12 -15.10
N ALA A 153 5.83 9.27 -13.81
CA ALA A 153 6.39 10.50 -13.27
C ALA A 153 7.75 10.89 -13.91
N CYS A 154 8.52 9.90 -14.38
CA CYS A 154 9.77 10.10 -15.11
C CYS A 154 9.61 10.13 -16.64
N GLY A 155 8.40 10.02 -17.18
CA GLY A 155 8.13 10.05 -18.62
C GLY A 155 8.72 8.85 -19.39
N CYS A 156 8.80 7.67 -18.76
CA CYS A 156 9.29 6.44 -19.37
C CYS A 156 8.29 5.28 -19.28
N ARG A 157 8.52 4.22 -20.07
CA ARG A 157 7.74 2.98 -19.98
C ARG A 157 8.27 2.11 -18.84
N ARG A 158 7.40 1.30 -18.23
CA ARG A 158 7.76 0.32 -17.18
C ARG A 158 8.78 -0.72 -17.62
N VAL A 159 8.85 -0.96 -18.92
CA VAL A 159 9.77 -1.89 -19.58
C VAL A 159 10.36 -1.19 -20.80
N THR A 160 11.67 -1.27 -20.98
CA THR A 160 12.36 -0.73 -22.16
C THR A 160 12.03 -1.55 -23.41
N GLU A 161 12.40 -1.05 -24.59
CA GLU A 161 12.25 -1.81 -25.84
C GLU A 161 13.06 -3.11 -25.85
N THR A 162 14.15 -3.18 -25.07
CA THR A 162 14.98 -4.38 -24.88
C THR A 162 14.40 -5.37 -23.87
N GLY A 163 13.29 -5.03 -23.20
CA GLY A 163 12.68 -5.88 -22.18
C GLY A 163 13.22 -5.66 -20.76
N ASP A 164 14.06 -4.65 -20.53
CA ASP A 164 14.64 -4.35 -19.22
C ASP A 164 13.72 -3.48 -18.37
N VAL A 165 13.85 -3.58 -17.05
CA VAL A 165 13.28 -2.59 -16.12
C VAL A 165 14.09 -1.29 -16.20
N PRO A 166 13.50 -0.10 -16.46
CA PRO A 166 14.24 1.15 -16.53
C PRO A 166 15.10 1.43 -15.30
N ALA A 167 16.24 2.11 -15.50
CA ALA A 167 17.16 2.44 -14.41
C ALA A 167 16.49 3.25 -13.29
N VAL A 168 15.61 4.20 -13.64
CA VAL A 168 14.85 5.00 -12.67
C VAL A 168 13.90 4.13 -11.83
N VAL A 169 13.23 3.15 -12.45
CA VAL A 169 12.36 2.21 -11.74
C VAL A 169 13.17 1.31 -10.79
N ARG A 170 14.35 0.83 -11.22
CA ARG A 170 15.26 0.08 -10.35
C ARG A 170 15.74 0.92 -9.16
N ALA A 171 16.05 2.20 -9.39
CA ALA A 171 16.42 3.12 -8.31
C ALA A 171 15.27 3.33 -7.32
N GLY A 172 14.03 3.47 -7.81
CA GLY A 172 12.84 3.56 -6.98
C GLY A 172 12.61 2.33 -6.11
N ARG A 173 12.73 1.12 -6.68
CA ARG A 173 12.65 -0.14 -5.92
C ARG A 173 13.65 -0.16 -4.77
N ALA A 174 14.91 0.16 -5.06
CA ALA A 174 15.95 0.21 -4.04
C ALA A 174 15.65 1.27 -2.96
N ALA A 175 15.21 2.47 -3.35
CA ALA A 175 14.87 3.54 -2.43
C ALA A 175 13.71 3.16 -1.49
N ALA A 176 12.66 2.52 -2.00
CA ALA A 176 11.53 2.06 -1.19
C ALA A 176 11.96 1.05 -0.12
N VAL A 177 12.72 0.03 -0.51
CA VAL A 177 13.20 -1.02 0.41
C VAL A 177 14.15 -0.43 1.45
N LEU A 178 15.14 0.37 1.03
CA LEU A 178 16.09 1.01 1.95
C LEU A 178 15.38 1.93 2.94
N ARG A 179 14.40 2.71 2.48
CA ARG A 179 13.64 3.61 3.35
C ARG A 179 12.76 2.86 4.35
N ALA A 180 12.09 1.79 3.91
CA ALA A 180 11.30 0.96 4.81
C ALA A 180 12.19 0.29 5.88
N CYS A 181 13.35 -0.23 5.48
CA CYS A 181 14.33 -0.82 6.38
C CYS A 181 14.84 0.20 7.41
N GLU A 182 15.17 1.42 6.97
CA GLU A 182 15.60 2.53 7.84
C GLU A 182 14.54 2.90 8.87
N ALA A 183 13.28 2.99 8.45
CA ALA A 183 12.14 3.26 9.32
C ALA A 183 11.66 2.04 10.14
N ARG A 184 12.23 0.84 9.90
CA ARG A 184 11.85 -0.45 10.52
C ARG A 184 10.39 -0.83 10.28
N ILE A 185 9.91 -0.59 9.07
CA ILE A 185 8.56 -0.94 8.58
C ILE A 185 8.65 -1.86 7.36
N ALA A 186 7.53 -2.47 6.98
CA ALA A 186 7.48 -3.35 5.82
C ALA A 186 7.51 -2.55 4.50
N ALA A 187 8.06 -3.17 3.44
CA ALA A 187 7.97 -2.67 2.07
C ALA A 187 7.17 -3.65 1.21
N TYR A 188 6.24 -3.12 0.41
CA TYR A 188 5.42 -3.89 -0.53
C TYR A 188 5.72 -3.47 -1.96
N ASP A 189 5.90 -4.44 -2.84
CA ASP A 189 6.08 -4.22 -4.27
C ASP A 189 4.75 -4.42 -4.99
N MET A 190 4.23 -3.39 -5.65
CA MET A 190 2.96 -3.49 -6.35
C MET A 190 3.13 -4.28 -7.64
N LEU A 191 2.37 -5.37 -7.77
CA LEU A 191 2.37 -6.14 -9.00
C LEU A 191 1.68 -5.36 -10.12
N PRO A 192 2.17 -5.50 -11.35
CA PRO A 192 1.47 -5.01 -12.52
C PRO A 192 0.07 -5.62 -12.64
N ILE A 193 -0.91 -4.85 -13.11
CA ILE A 193 -2.26 -5.37 -13.35
C ILE A 193 -2.26 -6.44 -14.45
N ASP A 194 -1.35 -6.34 -15.42
CA ASP A 194 -1.14 -7.27 -16.54
C ASP A 194 -0.36 -8.55 -16.16
N ALA A 195 -0.14 -8.79 -14.87
CA ALA A 195 0.38 -10.07 -14.38
C ALA A 195 -0.77 -11.07 -14.19
N GLU A 196 -1.13 -11.76 -15.26
CA GLU A 196 -2.37 -12.56 -15.39
C GLU A 196 -2.14 -14.09 -15.42
N ASP A 197 -0.89 -14.54 -15.29
CA ASP A 197 -0.53 -15.97 -15.27
C ASP A 197 0.37 -16.34 -14.09
N GLU A 198 0.30 -17.61 -13.70
CA GLU A 198 1.01 -18.18 -12.54
C GLU A 198 2.54 -17.97 -12.63
N ALA A 199 3.13 -18.20 -13.81
CA ALA A 199 4.57 -18.10 -13.99
C ALA A 199 5.04 -16.64 -13.85
N THR A 200 4.27 -15.69 -14.37
CA THR A 200 4.54 -14.26 -14.27
C THR A 200 4.43 -13.78 -12.82
N VAL A 201 3.33 -14.06 -12.10
CA VAL A 201 3.20 -13.61 -10.71
C VAL A 201 4.26 -14.24 -9.81
N ARG A 202 4.58 -15.53 -10.03
CA ARG A 202 5.63 -16.23 -9.26
C ARG A 202 7.00 -15.61 -9.47
N ARG A 203 7.35 -15.31 -10.72
CA ARG A 203 8.61 -14.65 -11.07
C ARG A 203 8.70 -13.26 -10.45
N LEU A 204 7.63 -12.47 -10.54
CA LEU A 204 7.59 -11.11 -10.01
C LEU A 204 7.68 -11.12 -8.48
N TRP A 205 6.87 -11.91 -7.79
CA TRP A 205 6.93 -12.07 -6.34
C TRP A 205 8.33 -12.49 -5.87
N LYS A 206 8.92 -13.50 -6.51
CA LYS A 206 10.27 -13.96 -6.18
C LYS A 206 11.29 -12.83 -6.35
N ASN A 207 11.20 -12.07 -7.44
CA ASN A 207 12.05 -10.90 -7.65
C ASN A 207 11.85 -9.85 -6.55
N SER A 208 10.62 -9.56 -6.13
CA SER A 208 10.34 -8.62 -5.03
C SER A 208 11.02 -9.06 -3.73
N VAL A 209 10.84 -10.32 -3.32
CA VAL A 209 11.42 -10.85 -2.08
C VAL A 209 12.95 -10.88 -2.15
N GLU A 210 13.54 -11.31 -3.28
CA GLU A 210 15.00 -11.30 -3.48
C GLU A 210 15.60 -9.89 -3.47
N ASN A 211 14.80 -8.86 -3.79
CA ASN A 211 15.21 -7.45 -3.71
C ASN A 211 14.89 -6.79 -2.35
N GLY A 212 14.45 -7.58 -1.35
CA GLY A 212 14.27 -7.12 0.03
C GLY A 212 12.88 -6.58 0.36
N PHE A 213 11.91 -6.67 -0.55
CA PHE A 213 10.51 -6.39 -0.21
C PHE A 213 9.99 -7.45 0.76
N SER A 214 9.12 -7.02 1.68
CA SER A 214 8.48 -7.87 2.68
C SER A 214 7.37 -8.73 2.09
N SER A 215 6.61 -8.18 1.14
CA SER A 215 5.53 -8.86 0.41
C SER A 215 5.15 -8.05 -0.85
N VAL A 216 4.02 -8.37 -1.45
CA VAL A 216 3.51 -7.72 -2.68
C VAL A 216 2.15 -7.06 -2.45
N ALA A 217 1.85 -6.02 -3.23
CA ALA A 217 0.52 -5.45 -3.33
C ALA A 217 -0.12 -5.88 -4.65
N LEU A 218 -1.31 -6.46 -4.59
CA LEU A 218 -2.06 -6.97 -5.73
C LEU A 218 -3.05 -5.92 -6.20
N ARG A 219 -3.42 -5.98 -7.49
CA ARG A 219 -4.40 -5.08 -8.11
C ARG A 219 -5.69 -5.79 -8.53
N SER A 220 -5.76 -7.11 -8.36
CA SER A 220 -7.00 -7.86 -8.58
C SER A 220 -7.08 -9.08 -7.66
N PRO A 221 -8.30 -9.54 -7.31
CA PRO A 221 -8.48 -10.79 -6.58
C PRO A 221 -7.89 -11.99 -7.32
N GLN A 222 -7.96 -12.03 -8.66
CA GLN A 222 -7.37 -13.13 -9.43
C GLN A 222 -5.87 -13.33 -9.16
N GLN A 223 -5.13 -12.25 -8.84
CA GLN A 223 -3.72 -12.37 -8.52
C GLN A 223 -3.45 -13.13 -7.21
N ILE A 224 -4.40 -13.16 -6.26
CA ILE A 224 -4.22 -13.99 -5.05
C ILE A 224 -4.33 -15.48 -5.41
N ASP A 225 -5.28 -15.82 -6.29
CA ASP A 225 -5.48 -17.20 -6.75
C ASP A 225 -4.25 -17.69 -7.52
N LEU A 226 -3.67 -16.84 -8.37
CA LEU A 226 -2.45 -17.15 -9.11
C LEU A 226 -1.23 -17.31 -8.18
N LEU A 227 -1.13 -16.53 -7.11
CA LEU A 227 -0.06 -16.69 -6.11
C LEU A 227 -0.24 -17.98 -5.29
N ALA A 228 -1.47 -18.34 -4.95
CA ALA A 228 -1.79 -19.59 -4.28
C ALA A 228 -1.41 -20.80 -5.17
N ALA A 229 -1.83 -20.79 -6.43
CA ALA A 229 -1.48 -21.82 -7.42
C ALA A 229 0.05 -21.94 -7.61
N ALA A 230 0.77 -20.81 -7.57
CA ALA A 230 2.23 -20.77 -7.62
C ALA A 230 2.95 -21.30 -6.36
N GLY A 231 2.19 -21.67 -5.32
CA GLY A 231 2.70 -22.12 -4.02
C GLY A 231 3.37 -21.01 -3.19
N VAL A 232 3.03 -19.75 -3.44
CA VAL A 232 3.60 -18.58 -2.75
C VAL A 232 2.87 -18.27 -1.45
N VAL A 233 1.54 -18.34 -1.49
CA VAL A 233 0.65 -18.21 -0.32
C VAL A 233 -0.15 -19.50 -0.16
N PRO A 234 -0.73 -19.77 1.03
CA PRO A 234 -1.68 -20.87 1.17
C PRO A 234 -2.85 -20.72 0.19
N GLU A 235 -3.42 -21.85 -0.25
CA GLU A 235 -4.67 -21.84 -1.00
C GLU A 235 -5.79 -21.23 -0.15
N VAL A 236 -6.59 -20.36 -0.77
CA VAL A 236 -7.63 -19.53 -0.14
C VAL A 236 -9.00 -20.16 -0.31
#